data_AF-A0A2J8MPI8-F1
#
_entry.id   AF-A0A2J8MPI8-F1
#
_cell.length_a   1.000
_cell.length_b   1.000
_cell.length_c   1.000
_cell.angle_alpha   90.00
_cell.angle_beta   90.00
_cell.angle_gamma   90.00
#
_symmetry.space_group_name_H-M   'P 1'
#
loop_
_entity.id
_entity.type
_entity.pdbx_description
1 polymer ?
#
loop_
_entity_poly.entity_id
_entity_poly.type
_entity_poly.pdbx_seq_one_letter_code
_entity_poly.pdbx_strand_id
1 'polypeptide(L)'
;MCVRRSLVGLTFCTCYLASYLTNKYVLSVLKFTYPTLFQGWQTLIGGLLLHVSWKLGWVEINSSSRSHVLAWLPASVLFVGIIYAGSRALSRLAIPVFLTLHNVAEVIICGYQKCFQKEKTSPAKICSALFLLAAAGCLPLNDSQFDPDGYFWAIIHLLCVGSYKILQKSQKPSALSVVLLAFASHPT
;
A
#
# COMPACT_ATOMS: atom_id res chain seq x y z
N MET A 1 24.15 -6.94 28.00
CA MET A 1 23.00 -7.16 27.08
C MET A 1 21.94 -6.05 27.15
N CYS A 2 21.65 -5.47 28.33
CA CYS A 2 20.66 -4.39 28.49
C CYS A 2 21.05 -3.09 27.73
N VAL A 3 22.27 -2.58 27.93
CA VAL A 3 22.75 -1.32 27.32
C VAL A 3 22.70 -1.31 25.79
N ARG A 4 23.08 -2.43 25.13
CA ARG A 4 23.03 -2.53 23.66
C ARG A 4 21.59 -2.48 23.12
N ARG A 5 20.62 -3.05 23.84
CA ARG A 5 19.20 -2.98 23.47
C ARG A 5 18.65 -1.58 23.70
N SER A 6 19.02 -0.92 24.80
CA SER A 6 18.66 0.47 25.08
C SER A 6 19.22 1.42 24.02
N LEU A 7 20.47 1.22 23.58
CA LEU A 7 21.09 2.03 22.53
C LEU A 7 20.36 1.87 21.19
N VAL A 8 20.04 0.63 20.79
CA VAL A 8 19.26 0.38 19.55
C VAL A 8 17.88 1.03 19.63
N GLY A 9 17.21 0.93 20.79
CA GLY A 9 15.92 1.58 21.02
C GLY A 9 16.01 3.11 20.92
N LEU A 10 17.02 3.72 21.53
CA LEU A 10 17.24 5.16 21.47
C LEU A 10 17.53 5.63 20.04
N THR A 11 18.37 4.91 19.31
CA THR A 11 18.66 5.20 17.90
C THR A 11 17.40 5.09 17.06
N PHE A 12 16.59 4.05 17.25
CA PHE A 12 15.32 3.88 16.54
C PHE A 12 14.36 5.04 16.82
N CYS A 13 14.14 5.39 18.09
CA CYS A 13 13.26 6.49 18.47
C CYS A 13 13.73 7.83 17.89
N THR A 14 15.03 8.08 17.90
CA THR A 14 15.61 9.33 17.36
C THR A 14 15.44 9.39 15.84
N CYS A 15 15.76 8.31 15.12
CA CYS A 15 15.56 8.24 13.67
C CYS A 15 14.09 8.35 13.27
N TYR A 16 13.19 7.73 14.04
CA TYR A 16 11.75 7.82 13.83
C TYR A 16 11.24 9.25 13.99
N LEU A 17 11.61 9.91 15.10
CA LEU A 17 11.23 11.30 15.35
C LEU A 17 11.79 12.24 14.27
N ALA A 18 13.06 12.08 13.89
CA ALA A 18 13.68 12.86 12.82
C ALA A 18 12.98 12.65 11.48
N SER A 19 12.62 11.42 11.13
CA SER A 19 11.88 11.10 9.90
C SER A 19 10.50 11.75 9.89
N TYR A 20 9.78 11.68 11.01
CA TYR A 20 8.47 12.32 11.15
C TYR A 20 8.55 13.85 10.98
N LEU A 21 9.48 14.49 11.68
CA LEU A 21 9.66 15.94 11.59
C LEU A 21 10.09 16.38 10.19
N THR A 22 10.99 15.62 9.55
CA THR A 22 11.44 15.89 8.18
C THR A 22 10.28 15.78 7.20
N ASN A 23 9.47 14.72 7.28
CA ASN A 23 8.29 14.54 6.43
C ASN A 23 7.33 15.71 6.57
N LYS A 24 7.02 16.10 7.81
CA LYS A 24 6.16 17.25 8.10
C LYS A 24 6.74 18.54 7.53
N TYR A 25 8.03 18.80 7.72
CA TYR A 25 8.70 20.00 7.22
C TYR A 25 8.65 20.10 5.69
N VAL A 26 8.98 19.01 4.99
CA VAL A 26 8.96 18.96 3.52
C VAL A 26 7.56 19.20 2.96
N LEU A 27 6.53 18.58 3.56
CA LEU A 27 5.17 18.69 3.07
C LEU A 27 4.53 20.05 3.41
N SER A 28 4.77 20.57 4.62
CA SER A 28 4.07 21.78 5.10
C SER A 28 4.85 23.08 4.89
N VAL A 29 6.16 23.09 5.14
CA VAL A 29 7.00 24.31 5.05
C VAL A 29 7.55 24.49 3.64
N LEU A 30 8.14 23.44 3.07
CA LEU A 30 8.65 23.49 1.69
C LEU A 30 7.54 23.39 0.63
N LYS A 31 6.29 23.12 1.06
CA LYS A 31 5.09 23.02 0.21
C LYS A 31 5.23 22.00 -0.93
N PHE A 32 5.98 20.92 -0.70
CA PHE A 32 6.10 19.87 -1.70
C PHE A 32 4.75 19.19 -1.94
N THR A 33 4.18 19.38 -3.13
CA THR A 33 2.76 19.09 -3.40
C THR A 33 2.48 17.64 -3.80
N TYR A 34 3.47 16.75 -3.70
CA TYR A 34 3.38 15.37 -4.19
C TYR A 34 3.86 14.34 -3.16
N PRO A 35 3.10 14.08 -2.09
CA PRO A 35 3.49 13.16 -1.01
C PRO A 35 3.82 11.75 -1.53
N THR A 36 3.10 11.26 -2.54
CA THR A 36 3.35 9.97 -3.18
C THR A 36 4.72 9.89 -3.85
N LEU A 37 5.13 10.93 -4.58
CA LEU A 37 6.44 10.99 -5.20
C LEU A 37 7.54 11.06 -4.14
N PHE A 38 7.29 11.80 -3.05
CA PHE A 38 8.21 11.90 -1.94
C PHE A 38 8.41 10.54 -1.23
N GLN A 39 7.33 9.82 -0.94
CA GLN A 39 7.39 8.49 -0.35
C GLN A 39 8.05 7.47 -1.28
N GLY A 40 7.77 7.55 -2.59
CA GLY A 40 8.46 6.76 -3.61
C GLY A 40 9.96 7.00 -3.63
N TRP A 41 10.37 8.27 -3.57
CA TRP A 41 11.78 8.68 -3.48
C TRP A 41 12.46 8.16 -2.21
N GLN A 42 11.82 8.30 -1.04
CA GLN A 42 12.35 7.78 0.22
C GLN A 42 12.56 6.27 0.18
N THR A 43 11.61 5.54 -0.40
CA THR A 43 11.70 4.08 -0.57
C THR A 43 12.82 3.70 -1.54
N LEU A 44 12.98 4.43 -2.65
CA LEU A 44 14.06 4.23 -3.61
C LEU A 44 15.43 4.43 -2.98
N ILE A 45 15.63 5.54 -2.25
CA ILE A 45 16.89 5.83 -1.56
C ILE A 45 17.15 4.79 -0.47
N GLY A 46 16.14 4.40 0.32
CA GLY A 46 16.28 3.34 1.32
C GLY A 46 16.70 2.01 0.70
N GLY A 47 16.10 1.63 -0.44
CA GLY A 47 16.46 0.44 -1.20
C GLY A 47 17.88 0.50 -1.78
N LEU A 48 18.29 1.66 -2.33
CA LEU A 48 19.64 1.86 -2.87
C LEU A 48 20.70 1.77 -1.77
N LEU A 49 20.47 2.43 -0.63
CA LEU A 49 21.37 2.38 0.53
C LEU A 49 21.51 0.94 1.06
N LEU A 50 20.40 0.19 1.15
CA LEU A 50 20.43 -1.21 1.54
C LEU A 50 21.22 -2.06 0.53
N HIS A 51 21.03 -1.83 -0.77
CA HIS A 51 21.75 -2.54 -1.83
C HIS A 51 23.25 -2.26 -1.79
N VAL A 52 23.65 -1.00 -1.61
CA VAL A 52 25.05 -0.60 -1.46
C VAL A 52 25.65 -1.19 -0.19
N SER A 53 24.95 -1.12 0.94
CA SER A 53 25.40 -1.70 2.21
C SER A 53 25.62 -3.21 2.12
N TRP A 54 24.78 -3.91 1.35
CA TRP A 54 24.97 -5.32 1.05
C TRP A 54 26.18 -5.59 0.15
N LYS A 55 26.36 -4.81 -0.92
CA LYS A 55 27.54 -4.90 -1.80
C LYS A 55 28.85 -4.66 -1.05
N LEU A 56 28.84 -3.78 -0.05
CA LEU A 56 29.97 -3.48 0.82
C LEU A 56 30.17 -4.51 1.94
N GLY A 57 29.30 -5.50 2.07
CA GLY A 57 29.37 -6.51 3.14
C GLY A 57 28.99 -6.00 4.54
N TRP A 58 28.45 -4.77 4.65
CA TRP A 58 28.00 -4.20 5.94
C TRP A 58 26.72 -4.85 6.46
N VAL A 59 25.94 -5.44 5.55
CA VAL A 59 24.71 -6.16 5.88
C VAL A 59 24.76 -7.52 5.21
N GLU A 60 24.73 -8.57 6.02
CA GLU A 60 24.54 -9.95 5.54
C GLU A 60 23.09 -10.14 5.10
N ILE A 61 22.85 -9.89 3.81
CA ILE A 61 21.60 -10.28 3.19
C ILE A 61 21.74 -11.77 2.83
N ASN A 62 21.08 -12.61 3.63
CA ASN A 62 21.08 -14.06 3.47
C ASN A 62 20.74 -14.43 2.01
N SER A 63 21.46 -15.35 1.35
CA SER A 63 21.33 -15.60 -0.10
C SER A 63 19.93 -16.09 -0.52
N SER A 64 19.19 -16.67 0.44
CA SER A 64 17.76 -16.99 0.33
C SER A 64 16.85 -15.76 0.21
N SER A 65 17.33 -14.53 0.41
CA SER A 65 16.53 -13.31 0.36
C SER A 65 16.28 -12.81 -1.06
N ARG A 66 17.13 -13.11 -2.05
CA ARG A 66 16.94 -12.60 -3.42
C ARG A 66 15.63 -13.13 -4.00
N SER A 67 15.31 -14.39 -3.76
CA SER A 67 14.02 -14.97 -4.12
C SER A 67 12.86 -14.33 -3.35
N HIS A 68 13.05 -13.96 -2.07
CA HIS A 68 12.05 -13.20 -1.32
C HIS A 68 11.85 -11.77 -1.85
N VAL A 69 12.92 -11.04 -2.13
CA VAL A 69 12.85 -9.68 -2.71
C VAL A 69 12.18 -9.71 -4.08
N LEU A 70 12.55 -10.67 -4.93
CA LEU A 70 11.91 -10.87 -6.23
C LEU A 70 10.44 -11.32 -6.09
N ALA A 71 10.11 -12.12 -5.07
CA ALA A 71 8.72 -12.47 -4.77
C ALA A 71 7.91 -11.27 -4.29
N TRP A 72 8.53 -10.28 -3.63
CA TRP A 72 7.87 -9.05 -3.17
C TRP A 72 7.77 -7.97 -4.24
N LEU A 73 8.57 -8.03 -5.30
CA LEU A 73 8.57 -7.04 -6.38
C LEU A 73 7.17 -6.82 -7.01
N PRO A 74 6.37 -7.85 -7.32
CA PRO A 74 5.01 -7.64 -7.81
C PRO A 74 4.10 -6.92 -6.80
N ALA A 75 4.26 -7.19 -5.50
CA ALA A 75 3.51 -6.50 -4.45
C ALA A 75 3.93 -5.02 -4.36
N SER A 76 5.23 -4.73 -4.53
CA SER A 76 5.74 -3.36 -4.58
C SER A 76 5.20 -2.59 -5.79
N VAL A 77 5.17 -3.21 -6.98
CA VAL A 77 4.58 -2.58 -8.20
C VAL A 77 3.10 -2.30 -8.00
N LEU A 78 2.35 -3.26 -7.46
CA LEU A 78 0.93 -3.08 -7.15
C LEU A 78 0.71 -1.95 -6.14
N PHE A 79 1.54 -1.86 -5.11
CA PHE A 79 1.46 -0.79 -4.11
C PHE A 79 1.68 0.59 -4.72
N VAL A 80 2.68 0.75 -5.59
CA VAL A 80 2.88 2.00 -6.35
C VAL A 80 1.65 2.31 -7.22
N GLY A 81 1.07 1.30 -7.86
CA GLY A 81 -0.17 1.42 -8.62
C GLY A 81 -1.36 1.89 -7.76
N ILE A 82 -1.53 1.34 -6.55
CA ILE A 82 -2.54 1.78 -5.58
C ILE A 82 -2.40 3.27 -5.32
N ILE A 83 -1.18 3.73 -4.99
CA ILE A 83 -0.99 5.13 -4.63
C ILE A 83 -1.21 6.03 -5.85
N TYR A 84 -0.58 5.74 -6.99
CA TYR A 84 -0.68 6.61 -8.17
C TYR A 84 -2.10 6.69 -8.72
N ALA A 85 -2.75 5.54 -8.94
CA ALA A 85 -4.12 5.49 -9.44
C ALA A 85 -5.10 6.09 -8.41
N GLY A 86 -4.86 5.86 -7.11
CA GLY A 86 -5.64 6.43 -6.03
C GLY A 86 -5.56 7.96 -6.00
N SER A 87 -4.36 8.52 -6.11
CA SER A 87 -4.16 9.97 -6.19
C SER A 87 -4.81 10.59 -7.43
N ARG A 88 -4.70 9.93 -8.60
CA ARG A 88 -5.35 10.39 -9.84
C ARG A 88 -6.88 10.35 -9.73
N ALA A 89 -7.44 9.28 -9.15
CA ALA A 89 -8.87 9.16 -8.91
C ALA A 89 -9.36 10.22 -7.91
N LEU A 90 -8.67 10.40 -6.78
CA LEU A 90 -9.01 11.41 -5.76
C LEU A 90 -8.91 12.86 -6.27
N SER A 91 -8.06 13.13 -7.26
CA SER A 91 -7.96 14.47 -7.85
C SER A 91 -9.14 14.84 -8.75
N ARG A 92 -9.98 13.85 -9.13
CA ARG A 92 -11.07 14.00 -10.11
C ARG A 92 -12.43 13.63 -9.56
N LEU A 93 -12.50 12.65 -8.66
CA LEU A 93 -13.73 12.18 -8.03
C LEU A 93 -13.92 12.81 -6.65
N ALA A 94 -15.18 13.05 -6.28
CA ALA A 94 -15.51 13.40 -4.91
C ALA A 94 -15.07 12.30 -3.93
N ILE A 95 -14.58 12.70 -2.75
CA ILE A 95 -14.08 11.77 -1.73
C ILE A 95 -15.08 10.64 -1.40
N PRO A 96 -16.39 10.90 -1.23
CA PRO A 96 -17.36 9.82 -0.96
C PRO A 96 -17.49 8.81 -2.11
N VAL A 97 -17.40 9.28 -3.36
CA VAL A 97 -17.44 8.42 -4.57
C VAL A 97 -16.20 7.53 -4.60
N PHE A 98 -15.02 8.12 -4.40
CA PHE A 98 -13.76 7.38 -4.34
C PHE A 98 -13.78 6.30 -3.24
N LEU A 99 -14.22 6.64 -2.02
CA LEU A 99 -14.29 5.69 -0.90
C LEU A 99 -15.25 4.53 -1.18
N THR A 100 -16.38 4.81 -1.84
CA THR A 100 -17.33 3.76 -2.20
C THR A 100 -16.72 2.79 -3.20
N LEU A 101 -16.07 3.32 -4.26
CA LEU A 101 -15.36 2.51 -5.26
C LEU A 101 -14.17 1.74 -4.65
N HIS A 102 -13.43 2.34 -3.71
CA HIS A 102 -12.34 1.68 -2.99
C HIS A 102 -12.85 0.46 -2.21
N ASN A 103 -13.98 0.59 -1.51
CA ASN A 103 -14.55 -0.49 -0.72
C ASN A 103 -15.01 -1.69 -1.56
N VAL A 104 -15.25 -1.51 -2.87
CA VAL A 104 -15.50 -2.61 -3.81
C VAL A 104 -14.31 -3.57 -3.90
N ALA A 105 -13.10 -3.18 -3.48
CA ALA A 105 -11.94 -4.08 -3.47
C ALA A 105 -12.19 -5.32 -2.59
N GLU A 106 -13.04 -5.21 -1.56
CA GLU A 106 -13.47 -6.35 -0.74
C GLU A 106 -14.26 -7.40 -1.54
N VAL A 107 -14.96 -6.98 -2.59
CA VAL A 107 -15.67 -7.90 -3.50
C VAL A 107 -14.68 -8.78 -4.25
N ILE A 108 -13.56 -8.22 -4.73
CA ILE A 108 -12.51 -8.98 -5.42
C ILE A 108 -11.92 -10.05 -4.49
N ILE A 109 -11.65 -9.69 -3.23
CA ILE A 109 -11.12 -10.62 -2.23
C ILE A 109 -12.13 -11.72 -1.91
N CYS A 110 -13.39 -11.33 -1.67
CA CYS A 110 -14.47 -12.27 -1.36
C CYS A 110 -14.68 -13.26 -2.51
N GLY A 111 -14.67 -12.76 -3.77
CA GLY A 111 -14.74 -13.59 -4.97
C GLY A 111 -13.55 -14.54 -5.07
N TYR A 112 -12.33 -14.05 -4.84
CA TYR A 112 -11.13 -14.88 -4.88
C TYR A 112 -11.16 -16.00 -3.82
N GLN A 113 -11.54 -15.69 -2.58
CA GLN A 113 -11.63 -16.66 -1.49
C GLN A 113 -12.66 -17.76 -1.79
N LYS A 114 -13.81 -17.38 -2.35
CA LYS A 114 -14.89 -18.31 -2.69
C LYS A 114 -14.55 -19.18 -3.89
N CYS A 115 -14.04 -18.58 -4.97
CA CYS A 115 -13.79 -19.26 -6.25
C CYS A 115 -12.48 -20.08 -6.25
N PHE A 116 -11.40 -19.56 -5.65
CA PHE A 116 -10.07 -20.18 -5.75
C PHE A 116 -9.64 -20.88 -4.47
N GLN A 117 -9.93 -20.31 -3.29
CA GLN A 117 -9.52 -20.92 -2.01
C GLN A 117 -10.56 -21.89 -1.45
N LYS A 118 -11.78 -21.94 -2.03
CA LYS A 118 -12.93 -22.74 -1.54
C LYS A 118 -13.18 -22.55 -0.04
N GLU A 119 -12.82 -21.39 0.52
CA GLU A 119 -13.05 -21.05 1.92
C GLU A 119 -14.55 -20.85 2.14
N LYS A 120 -15.08 -21.35 3.27
CA LYS A 120 -16.48 -21.11 3.66
C LYS A 120 -16.66 -19.62 3.98
N THR A 121 -17.17 -18.86 3.02
CA THR A 121 -17.49 -17.44 3.20
C THR A 121 -18.83 -17.32 3.92
N SER A 122 -18.91 -16.48 4.95
CA SER A 122 -20.18 -16.29 5.68
C SER A 122 -21.22 -15.61 4.77
N PRO A 123 -22.52 -15.96 4.89
CA PRO A 123 -23.58 -15.32 4.11
C PRO A 123 -23.62 -13.80 4.27
N ALA A 124 -23.29 -13.28 5.46
CA ALA A 124 -23.21 -11.85 5.73
C ALA A 124 -22.13 -11.14 4.89
N LYS A 125 -20.96 -11.76 4.69
CA LYS A 125 -19.90 -11.20 3.83
C LYS A 125 -20.31 -11.15 2.37
N ILE A 126 -21.00 -12.20 1.90
CA ILE A 126 -21.53 -12.25 0.53
C ILE A 126 -22.59 -11.16 0.34
N CYS A 127 -23.50 -11.00 1.31
CA CYS A 127 -24.53 -9.97 1.28
C CYS A 127 -23.91 -8.55 1.24
N SER A 128 -22.93 -8.28 2.11
CA SER A 128 -22.20 -7.01 2.11
C SER A 128 -21.48 -6.74 0.78
N ALA A 129 -20.83 -7.75 0.20
CA ALA A 129 -20.17 -7.63 -1.10
C ALA A 129 -21.17 -7.30 -2.23
N LEU A 130 -22.36 -7.91 -2.22
CA LEU A 130 -23.42 -7.61 -3.19
C LEU A 130 -23.97 -6.17 -3.04
N PHE A 131 -24.17 -5.71 -1.80
CA PHE A 131 -24.57 -4.32 -1.55
C PHE A 131 -23.52 -3.32 -2.04
N LEU A 132 -22.24 -3.58 -1.81
CA LEU A 132 -21.14 -2.74 -2.31
C LEU A 132 -21.09 -2.72 -3.84
N LEU A 133 -21.28 -3.87 -4.49
CA LEU A 133 -21.38 -3.98 -5.95
C LEU A 133 -22.56 -3.17 -6.50
N ALA A 134 -23.73 -3.28 -5.88
CA ALA A 134 -24.92 -2.53 -6.29
C ALA A 134 -24.71 -1.02 -6.12
N ALA A 135 -24.17 -0.58 -4.98
CA ALA A 135 -23.86 0.82 -4.73
C ALA A 135 -22.87 1.37 -5.77
N ALA A 136 -21.83 0.62 -6.11
CA ALA A 136 -20.86 1.00 -7.13
C ALA A 136 -21.44 1.04 -8.54
N GLY A 137 -22.35 0.13 -8.89
CA GLY A 137 -23.04 0.12 -10.18
C GLY A 137 -24.02 1.29 -10.35
N CYS A 138 -24.68 1.71 -9.28
CA CYS A 138 -25.61 2.84 -9.30
C CYS A 138 -24.91 4.21 -9.22
N LEU A 139 -23.64 4.25 -8.80
CA LEU A 139 -22.90 5.50 -8.56
C LEU A 139 -22.74 6.38 -9.82
N PRO A 140 -22.26 5.86 -10.97
CA PRO A 140 -22.13 6.65 -12.19
C PRO A 140 -23.42 7.30 -12.68
N LEU A 141 -24.57 6.69 -12.36
CA LEU A 141 -25.89 7.18 -12.78
C LEU A 141 -26.40 8.34 -11.90
N ASN A 142 -25.89 8.44 -10.67
CA ASN A 142 -26.32 9.42 -9.67
C ASN A 142 -25.25 10.46 -9.35
N ASP A 143 -24.04 10.33 -9.89
CA ASP A 143 -22.96 11.28 -9.68
C ASP A 143 -23.15 12.53 -10.54
N SER A 144 -23.45 13.65 -9.89
CA SER A 144 -23.60 14.96 -10.55
C SER A 144 -22.27 15.52 -11.07
N GLN A 145 -21.13 14.99 -10.61
CA GLN A 145 -19.77 15.36 -11.02
C GLN A 145 -19.07 14.21 -11.76
N PHE A 146 -19.83 13.49 -12.60
CA PHE A 146 -19.30 12.35 -13.34
C PHE A 146 -18.07 12.73 -14.20
N ASP A 147 -16.91 12.16 -13.85
CA ASP A 147 -15.65 12.32 -14.58
C ASP A 147 -15.13 10.95 -15.06
N PRO A 148 -15.23 10.61 -16.36
CA PRO A 148 -14.93 9.27 -16.86
C PRO A 148 -13.47 8.86 -16.64
N ASP A 149 -12.54 9.81 -16.69
CA ASP A 149 -11.13 9.58 -16.39
C ASP A 149 -10.92 9.25 -14.89
N GLY A 150 -11.63 9.94 -13.99
CA GLY A 150 -11.63 9.68 -12.56
C GLY A 150 -12.11 8.26 -12.24
N TYR A 151 -13.21 7.84 -12.85
CA TYR A 151 -13.73 6.46 -12.76
C TYR A 151 -12.75 5.44 -13.36
N PHE A 152 -12.11 5.76 -14.48
CA PHE A 152 -11.06 4.92 -15.07
C PHE A 152 -9.89 4.69 -14.09
N TRP A 153 -9.36 5.77 -13.48
CA TRP A 153 -8.32 5.66 -12.47
C TRP A 153 -8.79 4.92 -11.21
N ALA A 154 -10.06 5.07 -10.82
CA ALA A 154 -10.64 4.33 -9.69
C ALA A 154 -10.72 2.82 -9.98
N ILE A 155 -11.02 2.40 -11.21
CA ILE A 155 -11.00 0.98 -11.62
C ILE A 155 -9.58 0.42 -11.55
N ILE A 156 -8.58 1.15 -12.05
CA ILE A 156 -7.17 0.74 -11.94
C ILE A 156 -6.77 0.60 -10.46
N HIS A 157 -7.12 1.59 -9.63
CA HIS A 157 -6.87 1.56 -8.20
C HIS A 157 -7.50 0.33 -7.53
N LEU A 158 -8.77 0.07 -7.83
CA LEU A 158 -9.52 -1.09 -7.34
C LEU A 158 -8.84 -2.42 -7.68
N LEU A 159 -8.42 -2.58 -8.94
CA LEU A 159 -7.70 -3.78 -9.38
C LEU A 159 -6.35 -3.92 -8.65
N CYS A 160 -5.58 -2.84 -8.52
CA CYS A 160 -4.32 -2.86 -7.78
C CYS A 160 -4.51 -3.24 -6.30
N VAL A 161 -5.52 -2.69 -5.61
CA VAL A 161 -5.84 -3.02 -4.21
C VAL A 161 -6.24 -4.49 -4.08
N GLY A 162 -7.13 -4.98 -4.95
CA GLY A 162 -7.58 -6.37 -4.94
C GLY A 162 -6.43 -7.34 -5.16
N SER A 163 -5.62 -7.14 -6.21
CA SER A 163 -4.45 -7.96 -6.50
C SER A 163 -3.40 -7.90 -5.41
N TYR A 164 -3.15 -6.72 -4.81
CA TYR A 164 -2.19 -6.57 -3.72
C TYR A 164 -2.60 -7.37 -2.49
N LYS A 165 -3.87 -7.28 -2.08
CA LYS A 165 -4.38 -8.04 -0.92
C LYS A 165 -4.36 -9.55 -1.16
N ILE A 166 -4.66 -10.01 -2.37
CA ILE A 166 -4.55 -11.43 -2.76
C ILE A 166 -3.08 -11.89 -2.67
N LEU A 167 -2.16 -11.15 -3.26
CA LEU A 167 -0.74 -11.48 -3.27
C LEU A 167 -0.16 -11.47 -1.85
N GLN A 168 -0.53 -10.48 -1.04
CA GLN A 168 -0.12 -10.39 0.37
C GLN A 168 -0.62 -11.59 1.19
N LYS A 169 -1.87 -12.04 0.98
CA LYS A 169 -2.41 -13.24 1.66
C LYS A 169 -1.70 -14.52 1.22
N SER A 170 -1.28 -14.61 -0.04
CA SER A 170 -0.53 -15.76 -0.59
C SER A 170 0.94 -15.81 -0.13
N GLN A 171 1.52 -14.68 0.26
CA GLN A 171 2.91 -14.63 0.75
C GLN A 171 2.97 -14.93 2.25
N LYS A 172 3.86 -15.85 2.67
CA LYS A 172 4.10 -16.10 4.10
C LYS A 172 4.67 -14.83 4.75
N PRO A 173 4.19 -14.43 5.95
CA PRO A 173 4.79 -13.31 6.68
C PRO A 173 6.25 -13.64 6.97
N SER A 174 7.16 -12.83 6.43
CA SER A 174 8.59 -12.93 6.66
C SER A 174 9.06 -11.67 7.40
N ALA A 175 10.16 -11.70 8.14
CA ALA A 175 10.61 -10.52 8.89
C ALA A 175 10.76 -9.25 8.03
N LEU A 176 11.06 -9.40 6.72
CA LEU A 176 11.13 -8.32 5.75
C LEU A 176 9.77 -7.68 5.46
N SER A 177 8.69 -8.48 5.48
CA SER A 177 7.33 -7.96 5.28
C SER A 177 6.93 -7.05 6.41
N VAL A 178 7.33 -7.33 7.65
CA VAL A 178 7.03 -6.48 8.82
C VAL A 178 7.74 -5.13 8.73
N VAL A 179 9.00 -5.10 8.27
CA VAL A 179 9.77 -3.86 8.10
C VAL A 179 9.20 -3.01 6.96
N LEU A 180 8.94 -3.60 5.78
CA LEU A 180 8.31 -2.89 4.67
C LEU A 180 6.89 -2.43 5.03
N LEU A 181 6.13 -3.22 5.79
CA LEU A 181 4.80 -2.82 6.27
C LEU A 181 4.91 -1.65 7.25
N ALA A 182 5.88 -1.63 8.15
CA ALA A 182 6.08 -0.51 9.08
C ALA A 182 6.46 0.80 8.37
N PHE A 183 7.20 0.72 7.27
CA PHE A 183 7.51 1.88 6.42
C PHE A 183 6.32 2.29 5.54
N ALA A 184 5.49 1.34 5.09
CA ALA A 184 4.33 1.60 4.22
C ALA A 184 3.04 1.97 4.98
N SER A 185 2.89 1.56 6.24
CA SER A 185 1.70 1.75 7.06
C SER A 185 1.58 3.13 7.69
N HIS A 186 2.57 4.01 7.47
CA HIS A 186 2.45 5.41 7.84
C HIS A 186 2.00 6.22 6.63
N PRO A 187 0.70 6.50 6.48
CA PRO A 187 0.28 7.63 5.68
C PRO A 187 0.80 8.89 6.37
N THR A 188 1.53 9.72 5.62
CA THR A 188 1.76 11.13 5.96
C THR A 188 0.44 11.89 6.01
#